data_AF-A0A662RZT6-F1
#
_entry.id   AF-A0A662RZT6-F1
#
_cell.length_a   1.000
_cell.length_b   1.000
_cell.length_c   1.000
_cell.angle_alpha   90.00
_cell.angle_beta   90.00
_cell.angle_gamma   90.00
#
_symmetry.space_group_name_H-M   'P 1'
#
loop_
_entity.id
_entity.type
_entity.pdbx_description
1 polymer ?
#
loop_
_entity_poly.entity_id
_entity_poly.type
_entity_poly.pdbx_seq_one_letter_code
_entity_poly.pdbx_strand_id
1 'polypeptide(L)' 'MAIERCLYCQRPGEHFVPNLGGKVCTEHFLRYFRKRVKRVLRRMGKGKRVLVGVSGGKDSIA' A
#
# COMPACT_ATOMS: atom_id res chain seq x y z
N MET A 1 -5.61 21.73 -16.12
CA MET A 1 -4.73 20.64 -15.63
C MET A 1 -5.45 19.32 -15.88
N ALA A 2 -4.86 18.40 -16.65
CA ALA A 2 -5.45 17.07 -16.80
C ALA A 2 -5.31 16.33 -15.46
N ILE A 3 -6.43 15.90 -14.88
CA ILE A 3 -6.40 14.99 -13.73
C ILE A 3 -5.91 13.65 -14.26
N GLU A 4 -4.66 13.31 -13.97
CA GLU A 4 -4.12 11.98 -14.23
C GLU A 4 -5.05 10.94 -13.58
N ARG A 5 -5.54 9.99 -14.36
CA ARG A 5 -6.45 8.94 -13.90
C ARG A 5 -5.68 7.81 -13.24
N CYS A 6 -6.37 7.04 -12.42
CA CYS A 6 -5.82 5.82 -11.84
C CYS A 6 -5.43 4.80 -12.93
N LEU A 7 -4.27 4.17 -12.81
CA LEU A 7 -3.84 3.10 -13.73
C LEU A 7 -4.79 1.89 -13.83
N TYR A 8 -5.66 1.68 -12.83
CA TYR A 8 -6.51 0.50 -12.73
C TYR A 8 -8.02 0.80 -12.84
N CYS A 9 -8.42 2.08 -12.84
CA CYS A 9 -9.82 2.47 -12.95
C CYS A 9 -9.96 3.91 -13.45
N GLN A 10 -11.18 4.39 -13.67
CA GLN A 10 -11.40 5.72 -14.25
C GLN A 10 -11.41 6.87 -13.23
N ARG A 11 -11.26 6.59 -11.94
CA ARG A 11 -11.22 7.62 -10.87
C ARG A 11 -9.94 8.47 -10.96
N PRO A 12 -9.94 9.69 -10.39
CA PRO A 12 -8.74 10.50 -10.21
C PRO A 12 -7.60 9.71 -9.56
N GLY A 13 -6.39 9.85 -10.13
CA GLY A 13 -5.16 9.33 -9.55
C GLY A 13 -4.65 10.30 -8.49
N GLU A 14 -4.72 9.88 -7.22
CA GLU A 14 -4.33 10.70 -6.07
C GLU A 14 -2.87 10.46 -5.66
N HIS A 15 -2.37 9.23 -5.85
CA HIS A 15 -1.05 8.80 -5.38
C HIS A 15 -0.17 8.38 -6.55
N PHE A 16 0.97 9.04 -6.75
CA PHE A 16 1.97 8.57 -7.71
C PHE A 16 2.77 7.41 -7.12
N VAL A 17 2.81 6.28 -7.83
CA VAL A 17 3.55 5.09 -7.42
C VAL A 17 4.66 4.83 -8.44
N PRO A 18 5.93 5.16 -8.14
CA PRO A 18 7.03 5.01 -9.09
C PRO A 18 7.17 3.58 -9.63
N ASN A 19 6.99 2.58 -8.77
CA ASN A 19 7.06 1.16 -9.13
C ASN A 19 5.95 0.70 -10.09
N LEU A 20 4.89 1.49 -10.26
CA LEU A 20 3.81 1.23 -11.22
C LEU A 20 3.88 2.18 -12.43
N GLY A 21 4.78 3.15 -12.44
CA GLY A 21 4.96 4.11 -13.53
C GLY A 21 3.81 5.12 -13.67
N GLY A 22 2.99 5.36 -12.64
CA GLY A 22 1.86 6.27 -12.75
C GLY A 22 1.05 6.47 -11.48
N LYS A 23 -0.03 7.24 -11.57
CA LYS A 23 -0.93 7.53 -10.44
C LYS A 23 -2.02 6.48 -10.25
N VAL A 24 -2.42 6.28 -9.01
CA VAL A 24 -3.53 5.39 -8.62
C VAL A 24 -4.46 6.12 -7.65
N CYS A 25 -5.74 5.75 -7.63
CA CYS A 25 -6.66 6.23 -6.60
C CYS A 25 -6.31 5.61 -5.23
N THR A 26 -6.80 6.20 -4.15
CA THR A 26 -6.53 5.75 -2.77
C THR A 26 -6.80 4.25 -2.56
N GLU A 27 -7.88 3.71 -3.13
CA GLU A 27 -8.22 2.30 -3.01
C GLU A 27 -7.17 1.38 -3.67
N HIS A 28 -6.74 1.72 -4.88
CA HIS A 28 -5.73 0.95 -5.60
C HIS A 28 -4.33 1.12 -5.00
N PHE A 29 -4.04 2.28 -4.39
CA PHE A 29 -2.84 2.48 -3.58
C PHE A 29 -2.83 1.55 -2.36
N LEU A 30 -3.91 1.51 -1.57
CA LEU A 30 -4.02 0.65 -0.39
C LEU A 30 -3.94 -0.83 -0.75
N ARG A 31 -4.59 -1.25 -1.85
CA ARG A 31 -4.49 -2.62 -2.37
C ARG A 31 -3.05 -2.96 -2.75
N TYR A 32 -2.36 -2.06 -3.44
CA TYR A 32 -0.96 -2.20 -3.81
C TYR A 32 -0.06 -2.34 -2.57
N PHE A 33 -0.20 -1.43 -1.61
CA PHE A 33 0.57 -1.42 -0.36
C PHE A 33 0.36 -2.72 0.44
N ARG A 34 -0.90 -3.08 0.72
CA ARG A 34 -1.25 -4.32 1.45
C ARG A 34 -0.73 -5.57 0.77
N LYS A 35 -0.73 -5.63 -0.57
CA LYS A 35 -0.17 -6.78 -1.32
C LYS A 35 1.33 -6.93 -1.08
N ARG A 36 2.08 -5.83 -0.98
CA ARG A 36 3.53 -5.86 -0.67
C ARG A 36 3.77 -6.31 0.77
N VAL A 37 3.04 -5.74 1.74
CA VAL A 37 3.12 -6.15 3.15
C VAL A 37 2.79 -7.63 3.31
N LYS A 38 1.67 -8.10 2.73
CA LYS A 38 1.26 -9.51 2.76
C LYS A 38 2.30 -10.44 2.13
N ARG A 39 2.99 -10.01 1.06
CA ARG A 39 4.06 -10.80 0.43
C ARG A 39 5.22 -11.03 1.38
N VAL A 40 5.59 -10.01 2.16
CA VAL A 40 6.65 -10.12 3.18
C VAL A 40 6.19 -11.01 4.33
N LEU A 41 5.02 -10.72 4.92
CA LEU A 41 4.50 -11.46 6.07
C LEU A 41 4.23 -12.94 5.78
N ARG A 42 3.87 -13.30 4.52
CA ARG A 42 3.72 -14.70 4.12
C ARG A 42 4.95 -15.56 4.39
N ARG A 43 6.15 -14.97 4.38
CA ARG A 43 7.41 -15.68 4.66
C ARG A 43 7.53 -16.10 6.13
N MET A 44 6.80 -15.45 7.04
CA MET A 44 6.83 -15.79 8.47
C MET A 44 6.02 -17.05 8.81
N GLY A 45 5.11 -17.47 7.93
CA GLY A 45 4.19 -18.60 8.18
C GLY A 45 2.91 -18.20 8.92
N LYS A 46 1.90 -19.07 8.90
CA LYS A 46 0.61 -18.87 9.59
C LYS A 46 0.67 -19.39 11.04
N GLY A 47 -0.26 -18.95 11.88
CA GLY A 47 -0.45 -19.49 13.24
C GLY A 47 0.56 -19.01 14.29
N LYS A 48 1.43 -18.07 13.94
CA LYS A 48 2.40 -17.48 14.88
C LYS A 48 1.80 -16.29 15.62
N ARG A 49 2.15 -16.15 16.89
CA ARG A 49 1.93 -14.91 17.65
C ARG A 49 2.94 -13.87 17.19
N VAL A 50 2.49 -12.64 16.97
CA VAL A 50 3.32 -11.52 16.52
C VAL A 50 3.22 -10.42 17.57
N LEU A 51 4.37 -10.01 18.11
CA LEU A 51 4.49 -8.83 18.94
C LEU A 51 4.94 -7.67 18.06
N VAL A 52 4.24 -6.54 18.13
CA VAL A 52 4.60 -5.32 17.39
C VAL A 52 5.14 -4.30 18.40
N GLY A 53 6.40 -3.93 18.26
CA GLY A 53 6.99 -2.84 19.04
C GLY A 53 6.54 -1.49 18.49
N VAL A 54 5.83 -0.71 19.31
CA VAL A 54 5.30 0.62 18.96
C VAL A 54 6.12 1.71 19.61
N SER A 55 6.66 2.64 18.82
CA SER A 55 7.40 3.82 19.30
C SER A 55 6.57 5.11 19.27
N GLY A 56 5.38 5.07 18.68
CA GLY A 56 4.54 6.25 18.43
C GLY A 56 4.75 6.90 17.06
N GLY A 57 5.77 6.48 16.31
CA GLY A 57 6.01 6.95 14.94
C GLY A 57 5.09 6.28 13.92
N LYS A 58 4.88 6.96 12.78
CA LYS A 58 4.03 6.47 11.68
C LYS A 58 4.37 5.03 11.26
N ASP A 59 5.65 4.67 11.19
CA ASP A 59 6.09 3.36 10.71
C ASP A 59 5.80 2.23 11.71
N SER A 60 5.58 2.57 12.98
CA SER A 60 5.22 1.60 14.02
C SER A 60 3.70 1.52 14.28
N ILE A 61 2.94 2.55 13.86
CA ILE A 61 1.48 2.65 14.06
C ILE A 61 0.68 2.22 12.82
N ALA A 62 1.13 2.62 11.63
CA ALA A 62 0.32 2.65 10.41
C ALA A 62 -0.09 1.28 9.85
#